data_AF-A0AAD7SEZ9-F1
#
_entry.id   AF-A0AAD7SEZ9-F1
#
_cell.length_a   1.000
_cell.length_b   1.000
_cell.length_c   1.000
_cell.angle_alpha   90.00
_cell.angle_beta   90.00
_cell.angle_gamma   90.00
#
_symmetry.space_group_name_H-M   'P 1'
#
loop_
_entity.id
_entity.type
_entity.pdbx_description
1 polymer ?
#
loop_
_entity_poly.entity_id
_entity_poly.type
_entity_poly.pdbx_seq_one_letter_code
_entity_poly.pdbx_strand_id
1 'polypeptide(L)'
;MRNSSLQSRTEPFLVYQARSVPLLNASYGPVSVEQPIGLELLQSPGSFVPSSVFTFNWKVQTFVMSERVHLSEPKVQVLFYVAGRDWDDYSAIAKLPCVRMFAFHETQEVRGTCRLQGALGLCVAELEPLAGWFSPPSVVPGRQRGAGARAPPWSSTTPCSPPRAATAWPTTPARATPSAPTRTGSSAPPPPPPPPPPPPLPPPPPPPP
;
A
#
# COMPACT_ATOMS: atom_id res chain seq x y z
N MET A 1 -48.82 -18.09 6.62
CA MET A 1 -47.64 -18.63 5.93
C MET A 1 -46.56 -18.88 6.97
N ARG A 2 -46.21 -20.16 7.21
CA ARG A 2 -45.20 -20.55 8.20
C ARG A 2 -43.81 -20.38 7.58
N ASN A 3 -43.07 -19.42 8.11
CA ASN A 3 -41.68 -19.14 7.78
C ASN A 3 -40.85 -20.42 8.06
N SER A 4 -40.38 -21.07 7.00
CA SER A 4 -39.65 -22.33 7.09
C SER A 4 -38.18 -22.01 7.34
N SER A 5 -37.81 -22.16 8.61
CA SER A 5 -36.46 -22.30 9.17
C SER A 5 -35.37 -21.35 8.68
N LEU A 6 -35.03 -20.37 9.52
CA LEU A 6 -33.70 -19.77 9.61
C LEU A 6 -32.68 -20.84 10.06
N GLN A 7 -32.31 -21.76 9.18
CA GLN A 7 -31.15 -22.62 9.40
C GLN A 7 -29.92 -21.81 8.99
N SER A 8 -29.19 -21.27 9.96
CA SER A 8 -27.87 -20.69 9.67
C SER A 8 -26.90 -21.84 9.40
N ARG A 9 -26.41 -21.96 8.17
CA ARG A 9 -25.32 -22.85 7.81
C ARG A 9 -24.05 -22.02 7.69
N THR A 10 -23.02 -22.39 8.44
CA THR A 10 -21.70 -21.78 8.35
C THR A 10 -20.74 -22.79 7.73
N GLU A 11 -20.02 -22.38 6.70
CA GLU A 11 -19.02 -23.22 6.04
C GLU A 11 -17.69 -22.48 5.96
N PRO A 12 -16.56 -23.15 6.21
CA PRO A 12 -15.25 -22.57 5.96
C PRO A 12 -15.03 -22.45 4.45
N PHE A 13 -14.38 -21.36 4.04
CA PHE A 13 -13.94 -21.18 2.67
C PHE A 13 -12.47 -20.78 2.65
N LEU A 14 -11.78 -21.15 1.57
CA LEU A 14 -10.39 -20.76 1.33
C LEU A 14 -10.35 -19.86 0.10
N VAL A 15 -9.80 -18.66 0.26
CA VAL A 15 -9.49 -17.80 -0.88
C VAL A 15 -8.14 -18.24 -1.44
N TYR A 16 -8.17 -18.84 -2.63
CA TYR A 16 -6.98 -19.36 -3.28
C TYR A 16 -6.62 -18.54 -4.53
N GLN A 17 -5.42 -17.96 -4.55
CA GLN A 17 -4.86 -17.22 -5.68
C GLN A 17 -5.72 -16.04 -6.20
N ALA A 18 -6.61 -15.49 -5.38
CA ALA A 18 -7.51 -14.41 -5.82
C ALA A 18 -6.73 -13.10 -5.98
N ARG A 19 -6.75 -12.53 -7.19
CA ARG A 19 -6.12 -11.23 -7.49
C ARG A 19 -7.01 -10.03 -7.14
N SER A 20 -8.29 -10.28 -6.88
CA SER A 20 -9.32 -9.28 -6.57
C SER A 20 -10.26 -9.78 -5.47
N VAL A 21 -11.15 -8.90 -4.99
CA VAL A 21 -12.17 -9.24 -3.99
C VAL A 21 -13.05 -10.37 -4.53
N PRO A 22 -13.12 -11.54 -3.87
CA PRO A 22 -14.02 -12.61 -4.28
C PRO A 22 -15.48 -12.16 -4.12
N LEU A 23 -16.33 -12.62 -5.04
CA LEU A 23 -17.76 -12.38 -5.04
C LEU A 23 -18.48 -13.63 -4.51
N LEU A 24 -19.41 -13.43 -3.59
CA LEU A 24 -20.30 -14.47 -3.07
C LEU A 24 -21.63 -14.40 -3.84
N ASN A 25 -22.02 -15.50 -4.47
CA ASN A 25 -23.31 -15.60 -5.14
C ASN A 25 -24.30 -16.39 -4.26
N ALA A 26 -25.45 -15.79 -3.98
CA ALA A 26 -26.55 -16.41 -3.27
C ALA A 26 -27.78 -16.48 -4.17
N SER A 27 -28.24 -17.71 -4.45
CA SER A 27 -29.41 -17.97 -5.29
C SER A 27 -30.59 -18.51 -4.47
N TYR A 28 -31.79 -17.99 -4.72
CA TYR A 28 -33.04 -18.48 -4.17
C TYR A 28 -34.07 -18.65 -5.31
N GLY A 29 -34.16 -19.86 -5.85
CA GLY A 29 -35.00 -20.15 -7.01
C GLY A 29 -34.59 -19.30 -8.22
N PRO A 30 -35.48 -18.48 -8.81
CA PRO A 30 -35.17 -17.65 -9.98
C PRO A 30 -34.38 -16.37 -9.65
N VAL A 31 -34.15 -16.07 -8.37
CA VAL A 31 -33.45 -14.85 -7.94
C VAL A 31 -32.02 -15.20 -7.54
N SER A 32 -31.05 -14.39 -7.97
CA SER A 32 -29.68 -14.45 -7.49
C SER A 32 -29.16 -13.07 -7.13
N VAL A 33 -28.27 -13.01 -6.15
CA VAL A 33 -27.56 -11.79 -5.72
C VAL A 33 -26.09 -12.12 -5.61
N GLU A 34 -25.25 -11.24 -6.14
CA GLU A 34 -23.81 -11.28 -5.92
C GLU A 34 -23.40 -10.17 -4.97
N GLN A 35 -22.58 -10.51 -3.97
CA GLN A 35 -22.07 -9.57 -2.99
C GLN A 35 -20.55 -9.76 -2.82
N PRO A 36 -19.74 -8.70 -2.91
CA PRO A 36 -18.31 -8.77 -2.57
C PRO A 36 -18.12 -9.15 -1.11
N ILE A 37 -17.19 -10.08 -0.85
CA ILE A 37 -16.83 -10.47 0.51
C ILE A 37 -16.11 -9.29 1.17
N GLY A 38 -16.56 -8.90 2.37
CA GLY A 38 -15.98 -7.78 3.12
C GLY A 38 -14.50 -8.02 3.42
N LEU A 39 -13.68 -6.97 3.23
CA LEU A 39 -12.22 -7.04 3.45
C LEU A 39 -11.87 -7.49 4.88
N GLU A 40 -12.67 -7.07 5.86
CA GLU A 40 -12.52 -7.44 7.28
C GLU A 40 -12.62 -8.96 7.52
N LEU A 41 -13.40 -9.69 6.71
CA LEU A 41 -13.52 -11.15 6.80
C LEU A 41 -12.35 -11.88 6.13
N LEU A 42 -11.67 -11.21 5.21
CA LEU A 42 -10.55 -11.75 4.44
C LEU A 42 -9.19 -11.41 5.06
N GLN A 43 -9.14 -10.38 5.90
CA GLN A 43 -7.93 -9.95 6.59
C GLN A 43 -7.77 -10.69 7.91
N SER A 44 -6.56 -11.23 8.15
CA SER A 44 -6.20 -11.73 9.47
C SER A 44 -6.13 -10.55 10.45
N PRO A 45 -6.63 -10.69 11.70
CA PRO A 45 -6.48 -9.64 12.71
C PRO A 45 -5.00 -9.28 12.86
N GLY A 46 -4.69 -7.98 12.77
CA GLY A 46 -3.31 -7.45 12.83
C GLY A 46 -2.70 -7.03 11.49
N SER A 47 -3.41 -7.13 10.36
CA SER A 47 -2.93 -6.53 9.10
C SER A 47 -3.19 -5.03 9.07
N PHE A 48 -2.15 -4.23 8.77
CA PHE A 48 -2.26 -2.78 8.68
C PHE A 48 -3.22 -2.35 7.57
N VAL A 49 -4.10 -1.40 7.92
CA VAL A 49 -5.03 -0.58 7.13
C VAL A 49 -5.45 -1.15 5.76
N PRO A 50 -6.75 -1.47 5.56
CA PRO A 50 -7.26 -1.77 4.22
C PRO A 50 -7.02 -0.56 3.31
N SER A 51 -6.08 -0.67 2.38
CA SER A 51 -5.98 0.23 1.24
C SER A 51 -6.52 -0.50 0.03
N SER A 52 -7.25 0.19 -0.83
CA SER A 52 -7.71 -0.31 -2.14
C SER A 52 -6.57 -0.76 -3.05
N VAL A 53 -5.33 -0.41 -2.69
CA VAL A 53 -4.12 -0.83 -3.37
C VAL A 53 -3.69 -2.23 -2.91
N PHE A 54 -3.99 -2.63 -1.66
CA PHE A 54 -3.50 -3.88 -1.11
C PHE A 54 -4.44 -5.07 -1.44
N THR A 55 -4.06 -5.91 -2.40
CA THR A 55 -4.68 -7.23 -2.61
C THR A 55 -4.54 -8.11 -1.35
N PHE A 56 -5.40 -9.08 -1.15
CA PHE A 56 -5.43 -9.93 0.06
C PHE A 56 -4.15 -10.74 0.33
N ASN A 57 -3.26 -10.84 -0.66
CA ASN A 57 -2.16 -11.80 -0.64
C ASN A 57 -0.83 -11.22 -0.15
N TRP A 58 -0.64 -9.91 -0.18
CA TRP A 58 0.57 -9.25 0.32
C TRP A 58 0.34 -8.52 1.65
N LYS A 59 1.36 -8.54 2.49
CA LYS A 59 1.40 -7.98 3.85
C LYS A 59 2.78 -7.35 4.05
N VAL A 60 2.82 -6.22 4.75
CA VAL A 60 4.09 -5.66 5.21
C VAL A 60 4.45 -6.35 6.52
N GLN A 61 5.59 -7.02 6.52
CA GLN A 61 6.20 -7.67 7.68
C GLN A 61 7.35 -6.82 8.22
N THR A 62 7.69 -7.05 9.48
CA THR A 62 8.71 -6.28 10.19
C THR A 62 9.68 -7.21 10.89
N PHE A 63 10.93 -6.74 11.03
CA PHE A 63 11.96 -7.43 11.80
C PHE A 63 12.82 -6.39 12.51
N VAL A 64 12.90 -6.47 13.85
CA VAL A 64 13.74 -5.58 14.66
C VAL A 64 15.17 -6.08 14.57
N MET A 65 16.05 -5.30 13.95
CA MET A 65 17.44 -5.72 13.70
C MET A 65 18.31 -5.62 14.94
N SER A 66 17.98 -4.70 15.86
CA SER A 66 18.74 -4.44 17.08
C SER A 66 17.85 -4.63 18.30
N GLU A 67 18.10 -5.68 19.08
CA GLU A 67 17.37 -5.95 20.33
C GLU A 67 17.87 -5.12 21.52
N ARG A 68 19.03 -4.47 21.37
CA ARG A 68 19.67 -3.67 22.42
C ARG A 68 20.02 -2.30 21.90
N VAL A 69 19.80 -1.29 22.73
CA VAL A 69 20.09 0.10 22.42
C VAL A 69 21.13 0.61 23.41
N HIS A 70 22.23 1.14 22.90
CA HIS A 70 23.35 1.64 23.71
C HIS A 70 23.27 3.16 23.82
N LEU A 71 23.66 3.74 24.96
CA LEU A 71 23.68 5.19 25.14
C LEU A 71 24.67 5.90 24.20
N SER A 72 25.75 5.24 23.78
CA SER A 72 26.72 5.79 22.84
C SER A 72 26.18 5.93 21.42
N GLU A 73 25.24 5.06 21.05
CA GLU A 73 24.58 5.03 19.75
C GLU A 73 23.12 4.59 19.93
N PRO A 74 22.24 5.52 20.35
CA PRO A 74 20.84 5.21 20.58
C PRO A 74 20.13 5.11 19.24
N LYS A 75 20.31 4.01 18.53
CA LYS A 75 19.65 3.74 17.25
C LYS A 75 18.92 2.42 17.29
N VAL A 76 17.70 2.43 16.76
CA VAL A 76 16.89 1.23 16.53
C VAL A 76 16.63 1.14 15.03
N GLN A 77 17.07 0.03 14.43
CA GLN A 77 16.81 -0.26 13.03
C GLN A 77 15.74 -1.34 12.93
N VAL A 78 14.71 -1.08 12.12
CA VAL A 78 13.64 -2.03 11.84
C VAL A 78 13.58 -2.24 10.33
N LEU A 79 13.76 -3.49 9.91
CA LEU A 79 13.56 -3.91 8.54
C LEU A 79 12.08 -4.12 8.29
N PHE A 80 11.55 -3.47 7.27
CA PHE A 80 10.24 -3.69 6.70
C PHE A 80 10.39 -4.40 5.37
N TYR A 81 9.57 -5.43 5.14
CA TYR A 81 9.56 -6.16 3.89
C TYR A 81 8.15 -6.54 3.47
N VAL A 82 7.91 -6.61 2.17
CA VAL A 82 6.66 -7.14 1.64
C VAL A 82 6.75 -8.65 1.56
N ALA A 83 5.78 -9.33 2.16
CA ALA A 83 5.61 -10.77 2.07
C ALA A 83 4.24 -11.08 1.46
N GLY A 84 4.14 -12.11 0.65
CA GLY A 84 2.88 -12.46 0.00
C GLY A 84 3.07 -13.09 -1.35
N ARG A 85 1.96 -13.44 -1.99
CA ARG A 85 1.97 -13.97 -3.35
C ARG A 85 1.91 -12.83 -4.37
N ASP A 86 2.65 -12.98 -5.48
CA ASP A 86 2.60 -12.11 -6.66
C ASP A 86 2.87 -10.61 -6.36
N TRP A 87 3.54 -10.31 -5.25
CA TRP A 87 3.84 -8.93 -4.85
C TRP A 87 4.96 -8.32 -5.71
N ASP A 88 5.83 -9.16 -6.25
CA ASP A 88 6.99 -8.84 -7.07
C ASP A 88 6.63 -8.62 -8.55
N ASP A 89 5.33 -8.60 -8.89
CA ASP A 89 4.88 -8.18 -10.21
C ASP A 89 5.25 -6.69 -10.45
N TYR A 90 5.72 -6.37 -11.67
CA TYR A 90 6.23 -5.03 -11.97
C TYR A 90 5.19 -3.91 -11.78
N SER A 91 3.89 -4.26 -11.85
CA SER A 91 2.78 -3.36 -11.58
C SER A 91 2.61 -2.98 -10.11
N ALA A 92 2.96 -3.88 -9.19
CA ALA A 92 2.88 -3.67 -7.75
C ALA A 92 4.11 -2.93 -7.20
N ILE A 93 5.29 -3.09 -7.81
CA ILE A 93 6.53 -2.38 -7.41
C ILE A 93 6.33 -0.85 -7.44
N ALA A 94 5.61 -0.32 -8.44
CA ALA A 94 5.29 1.10 -8.54
C ALA A 94 4.33 1.60 -7.42
N LYS A 95 3.67 0.69 -6.72
CA LYS A 95 2.62 0.95 -5.72
C LYS A 95 3.04 0.62 -4.29
N LEU A 96 4.33 0.35 -4.05
CA LEU A 96 4.85 0.02 -2.72
C LEU A 96 4.62 1.17 -1.72
N PRO A 97 4.14 0.87 -0.50
CA PRO A 97 3.77 1.91 0.44
C PRO A 97 4.96 2.61 1.08
N CYS A 98 4.68 3.82 1.57
CA CYS A 98 5.48 4.42 2.62
C CYS A 98 5.07 3.81 3.96
N VAL A 99 6.05 3.37 4.72
CA VAL A 99 5.89 2.91 6.09
C VAL A 99 6.26 4.05 7.04
N ARG A 100 5.45 4.20 8.09
CA ARG A 100 5.75 5.08 9.21
C ARG A 100 5.78 4.25 10.49
N MET A 101 6.84 4.40 11.25
CA MET A 101 7.02 3.75 12.53
C MET A 101 7.09 4.79 13.63
N PHE A 102 6.65 4.35 14.80
CA PHE A 102 6.53 5.16 16.00
C PHE A 102 7.08 4.35 17.16
N ALA A 103 7.85 5.00 18.03
CA ALA A 103 8.18 4.45 19.33
C ALA A 103 7.82 5.45 20.41
N PHE A 104 7.28 4.92 21.50
CA PHE A 104 6.79 5.69 22.62
C PHE A 104 7.49 5.21 23.90
N HIS A 105 7.97 6.17 24.69
CA HIS A 105 8.43 5.94 26.05
C HIS A 105 7.81 7.01 26.94
N GLU A 106 6.97 6.58 27.89
CA GLU A 106 6.11 7.47 28.69
C GLU A 106 5.28 8.42 27.80
N THR A 107 5.61 9.72 27.76
CA THR A 107 4.96 10.75 26.95
C THR A 107 5.78 11.18 25.74
N GLN A 108 6.97 10.62 25.56
CA GLN A 108 7.88 10.97 24.49
C GLN A 108 7.68 10.04 23.29
N GLU A 109 7.64 10.63 22.10
CA GLU A 109 7.42 9.93 20.83
C GLU A 109 8.56 10.25 19.87
N VAL A 110 9.12 9.22 19.24
CA VAL A 110 10.03 9.37 18.10
C VAL A 110 9.44 8.66 16.88
N ARG A 111 9.67 9.24 15.72
CA ARG A 111 9.07 8.81 14.45
C ARG A 111 10.15 8.52 13.44
N GLY A 112 9.94 7.47 12.65
CA GLY A 112 10.74 7.16 11.49
C GLY A 112 9.85 6.84 10.31
N THR A 113 10.34 7.13 9.11
CA THR A 113 9.63 6.81 7.88
C THR A 113 10.60 6.22 6.89
N CYS A 114 10.13 5.22 6.13
CA CYS A 114 10.87 4.74 4.99
C CYS A 114 9.91 4.15 3.96
N ARG A 115 10.28 4.23 2.68
CA ARG A 115 9.47 3.75 1.56
C ARG A 115 10.00 2.40 1.12
N LEU A 116 9.11 1.41 1.03
CA LEU A 116 9.45 0.10 0.46
C LEU A 116 9.81 0.27 -1.01
N GLN A 117 10.96 -0.27 -1.42
CA GLN A 117 11.51 -0.06 -2.76
C GLN A 117 12.11 -1.34 -3.33
N GLY A 118 12.22 -1.35 -4.66
CA GLY A 118 12.86 -2.40 -5.44
C GLY A 118 12.05 -3.69 -5.57
N ALA A 119 12.60 -4.63 -6.32
CA ALA A 119 12.03 -5.95 -6.57
C ALA A 119 12.14 -6.91 -5.37
N LEU A 120 12.70 -6.46 -4.24
CA LEU A 120 12.65 -7.16 -2.96
C LEU A 120 11.67 -6.51 -1.96
N GLY A 121 11.12 -5.33 -2.29
CA GLY A 121 10.11 -4.67 -1.47
C GLY A 121 10.61 -4.45 -0.04
N LEU A 122 11.86 -4.02 0.09
CA LEU A 122 12.55 -3.85 1.39
C LEU A 122 12.72 -2.38 1.72
N CYS A 123 12.84 -2.11 3.01
CA CYS A 123 13.08 -0.78 3.54
C CYS A 123 13.55 -0.89 4.99
N VAL A 124 14.64 -0.22 5.34
CA VAL A 124 15.09 -0.12 6.74
C VAL A 124 14.72 1.26 7.25
N ALA A 125 14.00 1.30 8.35
CA ALA A 125 13.63 2.55 9.00
C ALA A 125 14.44 2.66 10.30
N GLU A 126 15.00 3.84 10.56
CA GLU A 126 15.79 4.12 11.75
C GLU A 126 15.04 5.04 12.73
N LEU A 127 15.05 4.67 14.01
CA LEU A 127 14.62 5.53 15.11
C LEU A 127 15.83 5.89 15.96
N GLU A 128 15.88 7.14 16.37
CA GLU A 128 16.81 7.61 17.38
C GLU A 128 16.02 7.92 18.66
N PRO A 129 15.98 6.99 19.64
CA PRO A 129 15.48 7.27 20.97
C PRO A 129 16.04 8.55 21.56
N LEU A 130 15.17 9.35 22.17
CA LEU A 130 15.56 10.56 22.87
C LEU A 130 16.45 10.21 24.06
N ALA A 131 17.46 11.05 24.35
CA ALA A 131 18.34 10.85 25.51
C ALA A 131 17.56 10.69 26.83
N GLY A 132 16.39 11.34 26.93
CA GLY A 132 15.50 11.23 28.09
C GLY A 132 14.92 9.84 28.34
N TRP A 133 14.95 8.93 27.36
CA TRP A 133 14.47 7.54 27.53
C TRP A 133 15.40 6.68 28.37
N PHE A 134 16.68 7.07 28.45
CA PHE A 134 17.69 6.37 29.23
C PHE A 134 17.86 6.96 30.64
N SER A 135 17.13 8.03 30.95
CA SER A 135 17.11 8.63 32.28
C SER A 135 16.21 7.83 33.21
N PRO A 136 16.56 7.68 34.51
CA PRO A 136 15.64 7.13 35.50
C PRO A 136 14.32 7.91 35.52
N PRO A 137 13.16 7.26 35.77
CA PRO A 137 11.88 7.94 35.81
C PRO A 137 11.94 9.07 36.83
N SER A 138 11.83 10.32 36.37
CA SER A 138 11.96 11.51 37.20
C SER A 138 10.66 11.75 37.97
N VAL A 139 10.29 10.85 38.87
CA VAL A 139 9.35 11.15 39.95
C VAL A 139 10.17 11.65 41.14
N VAL A 140 10.55 12.92 41.09
CA VAL A 140 10.89 13.69 42.28
C VAL A 140 9.98 14.91 42.28
N PRO A 141 9.12 15.11 43.30
CA PRO A 141 8.31 16.32 43.39
C PRO A 141 9.25 17.52 43.55
N GLY A 142 9.31 18.35 42.51
CA GLY A 142 9.83 19.71 42.59
C GLY A 142 11.33 19.89 42.36
N ARG A 143 11.72 20.14 41.10
CA ARG A 143 12.56 21.31 40.75
C ARG A 143 12.56 21.52 39.24
N GLN A 144 12.03 22.64 38.77
CA GLN A 144 12.20 23.07 37.38
C GLN A 144 13.68 23.35 37.09
N ARG A 145 14.16 22.91 35.92
CA ARG A 145 15.07 23.72 35.10
C ARG A 145 14.96 23.30 33.65
N GLY A 146 14.57 24.26 32.81
CA GLY A 146 14.44 24.08 31.38
C GLY A 146 15.78 23.86 30.69
N ALA A 147 15.73 23.08 29.62
CA ALA A 147 16.70 23.13 28.54
C ALA A 147 15.95 22.82 27.25
N GLY A 148 15.71 23.85 26.44
CA GLY A 148 15.32 23.67 25.05
C GLY A 148 16.48 23.01 24.30
N ALA A 149 16.32 21.71 24.01
CA ALA A 149 17.25 21.00 23.15
C ALA A 149 16.89 21.30 21.69
N ARG A 150 17.72 22.15 21.09
CA ARG A 150 17.75 22.46 19.66
C ARG A 150 18.11 21.18 18.90
N ALA A 151 17.26 20.77 17.96
CA ALA A 151 17.50 19.60 17.12
C ALA A 151 18.81 19.75 16.30
N PRO A 152 19.62 18.69 16.16
CA PRO A 152 20.82 18.72 15.31
C PRO A 152 20.45 18.76 13.81
N PRO A 153 21.25 19.42 12.96
CA PRO A 153 20.91 19.74 11.57
C PRO A 153 21.10 18.59 10.56
N TRP A 154 21.25 17.34 10.99
CA TRP A 154 21.54 16.21 10.09
C TRP A 154 20.52 15.06 10.13
N SER A 155 19.33 15.30 10.69
CA SER A 155 18.19 14.40 10.49
C SER A 155 17.72 14.45 9.03
N SER A 156 18.46 13.81 8.13
CA SER A 156 17.99 13.44 6.81
C SER A 156 16.99 12.29 6.93
N THR A 157 15.92 12.50 7.70
CA THR A 157 14.69 11.75 7.53
C THR A 157 14.16 12.23 6.19
N THR A 158 14.54 11.57 5.09
CA THR A 158 13.90 11.84 3.81
C THR A 158 12.41 11.61 4.04
N PRO A 159 11.59 12.68 4.08
CA PRO A 159 10.19 12.48 4.37
C PRO A 159 9.63 11.68 3.21
N CYS A 160 8.63 10.84 3.49
CA CYS A 160 7.69 10.46 2.46
C CYS A 160 6.92 11.71 2.03
N SER A 161 7.58 12.60 1.31
CA SER A 161 6.97 13.70 0.61
C SER A 161 6.08 13.06 -0.46
N PRO A 162 4.81 13.47 -0.59
CA PRO A 162 4.09 13.15 -1.82
C PRO A 162 4.93 13.65 -2.99
N PRO A 163 4.96 12.95 -4.14
CA PRO A 163 5.57 13.53 -5.33
C PRO A 163 4.90 14.89 -5.53
N ARG A 164 5.69 15.96 -5.48
CA ARG A 164 5.22 17.31 -5.82
C ARG A 164 4.58 17.16 -7.19
N ALA A 165 3.25 17.33 -7.27
CA ALA A 165 2.59 17.53 -8.55
C ALA A 165 3.39 18.64 -9.22
N ALA A 166 3.99 18.35 -10.37
CA ALA A 166 4.71 19.36 -11.12
C ALA A 166 3.69 20.42 -11.49
N THR A 167 3.66 21.52 -10.72
CA THR A 167 2.91 22.71 -11.09
C THR A 167 3.61 23.24 -12.32
N ALA A 168 3.10 22.86 -13.49
CA ALA A 168 3.46 23.50 -14.74
C ALA A 168 3.19 24.99 -14.55
N TRP A 169 4.26 25.78 -14.54
CA TRP A 169 4.13 27.22 -14.62
C TRP A 169 3.42 27.53 -15.92
N PRO A 170 2.37 28.38 -15.93
CA PRO A 170 1.80 28.85 -17.16
C PRO A 170 2.84 29.77 -17.81
N THR A 171 3.66 29.22 -18.72
CA THR A 171 4.41 30.02 -19.68
C THR A 171 3.38 30.85 -20.43
N THR A 172 3.39 32.15 -20.18
CA THR A 172 2.59 33.12 -20.91
C THR A 172 3.02 33.05 -22.38
N PRO A 173 2.14 32.70 -23.33
CA PRO A 173 2.53 32.76 -24.72
C PRO A 173 2.60 34.23 -25.12
N ALA A 174 3.80 34.67 -25.51
CA ALA A 174 4.00 35.93 -26.18
C ALA A 174 3.07 36.01 -27.40
N ARG A 175 2.36 37.12 -27.49
CA ARG A 175 1.45 37.51 -28.57
C ARG A 175 2.18 37.45 -29.91
N ALA A 176 1.92 36.40 -30.69
CA ALA A 176 2.29 36.33 -32.10
C ALA A 176 1.11 36.79 -32.97
N THR A 177 1.42 37.75 -33.84
CA THR A 177 0.57 38.41 -34.83
C THR A 177 -0.05 37.39 -35.81
N PRO A 178 -1.33 37.53 -36.22
CA PRO A 178 -1.94 36.59 -37.15
C PRO A 178 -1.38 36.80 -38.56
N SER A 179 -0.74 35.77 -39.11
CA SER A 179 -0.38 35.67 -40.53
C SER A 179 -1.33 34.67 -41.20
N ALA A 180 -1.76 35.00 -42.42
CA ALA A 180 -2.81 34.39 -43.22
C ALA A 180 -2.76 32.83 -43.38
N PRO A 181 -3.90 32.17 -43.69
CA PRO A 181 -3.98 30.72 -43.73
C PRO A 181 -3.38 30.18 -45.03
N THR A 182 -2.38 29.30 -44.90
CA THR A 182 -1.91 28.47 -46.02
C THR A 182 -2.52 27.07 -45.87
N ARG A 183 -3.35 26.69 -46.85
CA ARG A 183 -3.90 25.32 -46.99
C ARG A 183 -2.74 24.33 -47.05
N THR A 184 -2.65 23.45 -46.06
CA THR A 184 -1.80 22.26 -46.14
C THR A 184 -2.60 21.07 -45.66
N GLY A 185 -2.62 20.02 -46.48
CA GLY A 185 -3.59 18.93 -46.47
C GLY A 185 -3.68 18.17 -45.15
N SER A 186 -4.92 17.84 -44.79
CA SER A 186 -5.26 16.88 -43.76
C SER A 186 -4.88 15.48 -44.24
N SER A 187 -3.78 14.91 -43.72
CA SER A 187 -3.57 13.47 -43.72
C SER A 187 -4.16 12.93 -42.41
N ALA A 188 -5.32 12.30 -42.50
CA ALA A 188 -5.89 11.55 -41.38
C ALA A 188 -4.92 10.42 -40.96
N PRO A 189 -4.79 10.12 -39.66
CA PRO A 189 -3.99 8.99 -39.20
C PRO A 189 -4.55 7.67 -39.76
N PRO A 190 -3.70 6.68 -40.07
CA PRO A 190 -4.15 5.39 -40.58
C PRO A 190 -5.03 4.65 -39.55
N PRO A 191 -6.02 3.85 -40.00
CA PRO A 191 -6.87 3.09 -39.11
C PRO A 191 -6.07 2.02 -38.34
N PRO A 192 -6.52 1.64 -37.13
CA PRO A 192 -5.86 0.59 -36.34
C PRO A 192 -5.93 -0.77 -37.06
N PRO A 193 -4.97 -1.68 -36.80
CA PRO A 193 -4.95 -3.02 -37.39
C PRO A 193 -6.15 -3.87 -36.92
N PRO A 194 -6.60 -4.85 -37.72
CA PRO A 194 -7.71 -5.73 -37.36
C PRO A 194 -7.35 -6.62 -36.16
N PRO A 195 -8.35 -7.04 -35.36
CA PRO A 195 -8.13 -7.94 -34.23
C PRO A 195 -7.63 -9.33 -34.70
N PRO A 196 -6.87 -10.05 -33.85
CA PRO A 196 -6.41 -11.40 -34.16
C PRO A 196 -7.59 -12.38 -34.32
N PRO A 197 -7.43 -13.45 -35.13
CA PRO A 197 -8.46 -14.46 -35.32
C PRO A 197 -8.77 -15.19 -34.01
N PRO A 198 -10.02 -15.66 -33.82
CA PRO A 198 -10.39 -16.43 -32.64
C PRO A 198 -9.62 -17.75 -32.58
N PRO A 199 -9.36 -18.28 -31.37
CA PRO A 199 -8.72 -19.57 -31.21
C PRO A 199 -9.56 -20.70 -31.83
N PRO A 200 -8.92 -21.79 -32.31
CA PRO A 200 -9.62 -22.93 -32.88
C PRO A 200 -10.57 -23.56 -31.85
N LEU A 201 -11.74 -24.00 -32.31
CA LEU A 201 -12.73 -24.69 -31.49
C LEU A 201 -12.14 -26.00 -30.93
N PRO A 202 -12.49 -26.39 -29.69
CA PRO A 202 -12.08 -27.67 -29.14
C PRO A 202 -12.67 -28.83 -29.95
N PRO A 203 -11.97 -29.98 -30.00
CA PRO A 203 -12.48 -31.16 -30.69
C PRO A 203 -13.78 -31.66 -30.03
N PRO A 204 -14.70 -32.26 -30.81
CA PRO A 204 -15.92 -32.82 -30.26
C PRO A 204 -15.61 -33.95 -29.27
N PRO A 205 -16.45 -34.15 -28.25
CA PRO A 205 -16.29 -35.25 -27.30
C PRO A 205 -16.40 -36.61 -28.02
N PRO A 206 -15.68 -37.64 -27.55
CA PRO A 206 -15.80 -38.98 -28.10
C PRO A 206 -17.24 -39.53 -27.93
N PRO A 207 -17.70 -40.39 -28.84
CA PRO A 207 -19.01 -41.00 -28.72
C PRO A 207 -19.10 -41.87 -27.45
N PRO A 208 -20.27 -41.94 -26.80
CA PRO A 208 -20.49 -42.81 -25.65
C PRO A 208 -20.35 -44.30 -26.03
N PRO A 209 -19.98 -45.16 -25.06
CA PRO A 209 -19.85 -46.61 -25.25
C PRO A 209 -21.19 -47.31 -25.52
#